data_AF-A0A1V6I3Q8-F1
#
_entry.id   AF-A0A1V6I3Q8-F1
#
_cell.length_a   1.000
_cell.length_b   1.000
_cell.length_c   1.000
_cell.angle_alpha   90.00
_cell.angle_beta   90.00
_cell.angle_gamma   90.00
#
_symmetry.space_group_name_H-M   'P 1'
#
loop_
_entity.id
_entity.type
_entity.pdbx_description
1 polymer ?
#
loop_
_entity_poly.entity_id
_entity_poly.type
_entity_poly.pdbx_seq_one_letter_code
_entity_poly.pdbx_strand_id
1 'polypeptide(L)'
;MQISKRTRNELISVATYLIIVILAILKINFFVILTHIALPVLVFYLIYLEIKSERYNLDKFLSIFTLIYKILIMIGIYFNLHHLPGTYIILTIALVMIIIYICYIYIKHKNEDLANIAYIYFIIFSSIIIGIGF
;
A
#
# COMPACT_ATOMS: atom_id res chain seq x y z
N MET A 1 -1.52 -17.12 13.83
CA MET A 1 -2.32 -16.36 12.82
C MET A 1 -2.07 -16.98 11.45
N GLN A 2 -3.05 -17.71 10.89
CA GLN A 2 -2.88 -18.35 9.57
C GLN A 2 -3.11 -17.29 8.49
N ILE A 3 -2.04 -16.90 7.77
CA ILE A 3 -2.12 -15.85 6.75
C ILE A 3 -2.92 -16.38 5.55
N SER A 4 -4.01 -15.70 5.18
CA SER A 4 -4.83 -16.11 4.04
C SER A 4 -4.01 -16.08 2.73
N LYS A 5 -4.36 -16.95 1.77
CA LYS A 5 -3.71 -16.97 0.44
C LYS A 5 -3.76 -15.60 -0.25
N ARG A 6 -4.85 -14.85 -0.04
CA ARG A 6 -5.02 -13.47 -0.53
C ARG A 6 -3.98 -12.54 0.10
N THR A 7 -3.92 -12.49 1.43
CA THR A 7 -2.99 -11.63 2.17
C THR A 7 -1.54 -11.94 1.79
N ARG A 8 -1.21 -13.22 1.62
CA ARG A 8 0.12 -13.64 1.14
C ARG A 8 0.41 -13.11 -0.26
N ASN A 9 -0.52 -13.25 -1.19
CA ASN A 9 -0.35 -12.76 -2.57
C ASN A 9 -0.20 -11.24 -2.64
N GLU A 10 -0.96 -10.51 -1.82
CA GLU A 10 -0.85 -9.06 -1.69
C GLU A 10 0.54 -8.66 -1.19
N LEU A 11 0.99 -9.24 -0.07
CA LEU A 11 2.31 -8.97 0.51
C LEU A 11 3.44 -9.24 -0.49
N ILE A 12 3.38 -10.36 -1.22
CA ILE A 12 4.37 -10.70 -2.24
C ILE A 12 4.39 -9.63 -3.34
N SER A 13 3.22 -9.21 -3.84
CA SER A 13 3.17 -8.20 -4.90
C SER A 13 3.70 -6.83 -4.45
N VAL A 14 3.35 -6.39 -3.25
CA VAL A 14 3.84 -5.13 -2.68
C VAL A 14 5.35 -5.20 -2.43
N ALA A 15 5.85 -6.28 -1.83
CA ALA A 15 7.28 -6.48 -1.59
C ALA A 15 8.07 -6.50 -2.91
N THR A 16 7.54 -7.17 -3.94
CA THR A 16 8.17 -7.21 -5.27
C THR A 16 8.31 -5.81 -5.86
N TYR A 17 7.26 -4.99 -5.77
CA TYR A 17 7.31 -3.60 -6.23
C TYR A 17 8.31 -2.77 -5.45
N LEU A 18 8.34 -2.90 -4.11
CA LEU A 18 9.31 -2.19 -3.27
C LEU A 18 10.76 -2.55 -3.63
N ILE A 19 11.06 -3.82 -3.92
CA ILE A 19 12.38 -4.26 -4.39
C ILE A 19 12.73 -3.58 -5.73
N ILE A 20 11.79 -3.54 -6.69
CA ILE A 20 12.00 -2.85 -7.97
C ILE A 20 12.30 -1.37 -7.75
N VAL A 21 11.56 -0.70 -6.86
CA VAL A 21 11.80 0.71 -6.50
C VAL A 21 13.18 0.91 -5.88
N ILE A 22 13.57 0.08 -4.91
CA ILE A 22 14.89 0.17 -4.26
C ILE A 22 16.01 -0.01 -5.29
N LEU A 23 15.87 -0.95 -6.23
CA LEU A 23 16.83 -1.15 -7.31
C LEU A 23 16.84 0.02 -8.31
N ALA A 24 15.70 0.70 -8.51
CA ALA A 24 15.61 1.90 -9.33
C ALA A 24 16.32 3.10 -8.67
N ILE A 25 16.32 3.22 -7.33
CA ILE A 25 17.08 4.24 -6.59
C ILE A 25 18.59 4.12 -6.85
N LEU A 26 19.10 2.90 -7.09
CA LEU A 26 20.50 2.66 -7.47
C LEU A 26 20.85 3.17 -8.89
N LYS A 27 19.95 3.92 -9.54
CA LYS A 27 20.10 4.55 -10.86
C LYS A 27 20.43 3.59 -12.01
N ILE A 28 19.97 2.35 -11.90
CA ILE A 28 20.03 1.39 -13.00
C ILE A 28 18.84 1.68 -13.94
N ASN A 29 19.11 2.22 -15.13
CA ASN A 29 18.09 2.68 -16.09
C ASN A 29 16.96 1.66 -16.37
N PHE A 30 17.30 0.37 -16.43
CA PHE A 30 16.32 -0.71 -16.62
C PHE A 30 15.24 -0.72 -15.53
N PHE A 31 15.62 -0.58 -14.26
CA PHE A 31 14.67 -0.63 -13.14
C PHE A 31 13.79 0.63 -13.06
N VAL A 32 14.31 1.78 -13.51
CA VAL A 32 13.53 3.03 -13.61
C VAL A 32 12.42 2.91 -14.67
N ILE A 33 12.68 2.25 -15.80
CA ILE A 33 11.63 1.96 -16.79
C ILE A 33 10.65 0.93 -16.22
N LEU A 34 11.16 -0.07 -15.51
CA LEU A 34 10.35 -1.11 -14.91
C LEU A 34 9.35 -0.57 -13.88
N THR A 35 9.66 0.48 -13.11
CA THR A 35 8.71 1.10 -12.17
C THR A 35 7.49 1.69 -12.85
N HIS A 36 7.62 2.26 -14.06
CA HIS A 36 6.52 2.82 -14.84
C HIS A 36 5.51 1.75 -15.26
N ILE A 37 5.99 0.53 -15.53
CA ILE A 37 5.15 -0.62 -15.91
C ILE A 37 4.63 -1.34 -14.66
N ALA A 38 5.46 -1.50 -13.64
CA ALA A 38 5.13 -2.24 -12.44
C ALA A 38 4.04 -1.57 -11.59
N LEU A 39 4.03 -0.23 -11.52
CA LEU A 39 3.02 0.51 -10.76
C LEU A 39 1.58 0.23 -11.25
N PRO A 40 1.22 0.47 -12.53
CA PRO A 40 -0.15 0.21 -13.00
C PRO A 40 -0.52 -1.27 -12.88
N VAL A 41 0.42 -2.19 -13.17
CA VAL A 41 0.19 -3.64 -12.99
C VAL A 41 -0.14 -3.98 -11.54
N LEU A 42 0.61 -3.44 -10.59
CA LEU A 42 0.35 -3.63 -9.16
C LEU A 42 -1.01 -3.07 -8.76
N VAL A 43 -1.36 -1.85 -9.22
CA VAL A 43 -2.65 -1.21 -8.91
C VAL A 43 -3.81 -2.08 -9.41
N PHE A 44 -3.78 -2.54 -10.67
CA PHE A 44 -4.81 -3.43 -11.20
C PHE A 44 -4.87 -4.76 -10.43
N TYR A 45 -3.72 -5.31 -10.05
CA TYR A 45 -3.67 -6.54 -9.29
C TYR A 45 -4.25 -6.40 -7.87
N LEU A 46 -3.96 -5.28 -7.19
CA LEU A 46 -4.55 -4.97 -5.88
C LEU A 46 -6.07 -4.79 -5.97
N ILE A 47 -6.56 -4.11 -7.02
CA ILE A 47 -8.00 -3.97 -7.30
C ILE A 47 -8.63 -5.35 -7.49
N TYR A 48 -8.02 -6.21 -8.31
CA TYR A 48 -8.49 -7.59 -8.53
C TYR A 48 -8.54 -8.40 -7.23
N LEU A 49 -7.48 -8.33 -6.40
CA LEU A 49 -7.43 -9.02 -5.11
C LEU A 49 -8.48 -8.49 -4.11
N GLU A 50 -8.83 -7.20 -4.18
CA GLU A 50 -9.87 -6.62 -3.33
C GLU A 50 -11.27 -7.02 -3.81
N ILE A 51 -11.56 -6.96 -5.11
CA ILE A 51 -12.87 -7.37 -5.65
C ILE A 51 -13.15 -8.85 -5.35
N LYS A 52 -12.11 -9.70 -5.39
CA LYS A 52 -12.23 -11.13 -5.08
C LYS A 52 -12.27 -11.43 -3.57
N SER A 53 -12.07 -10.42 -2.73
CA SER A 53 -12.08 -10.57 -1.27
C SER A 53 -13.49 -10.81 -0.75
N GLU A 54 -13.66 -11.77 0.16
CA GLU A 54 -14.91 -11.91 0.95
C GLU A 54 -15.26 -10.62 1.70
N ARG A 55 -14.24 -9.83 2.08
CA ARG A 55 -14.40 -8.55 2.76
C ARG A 55 -15.11 -7.50 1.89
N TYR A 56 -14.92 -7.54 0.57
CA TYR A 56 -15.59 -6.64 -0.38
C TYR A 56 -17.09 -6.88 -0.40
N ASN A 57 -17.52 -8.13 -0.21
CA ASN A 57 -18.94 -8.47 -0.14
C ASN A 57 -19.57 -8.10 1.21
N LEU A 58 -18.77 -8.08 2.29
CA LEU A 58 -19.25 -7.78 3.65
C LEU A 58 -19.32 -6.28 3.95
N ASP A 59 -18.26 -5.52 3.63
CA ASP A 59 -18.23 -4.06 3.79
C ASP A 59 -17.44 -3.45 2.62
N LYS A 60 -18.18 -3.05 1.58
CA LYS A 60 -17.64 -2.42 0.37
C LYS A 60 -16.88 -1.13 0.70
N PHE A 61 -17.40 -0.34 1.64
CA PHE A 61 -16.77 0.92 2.02
C PHE A 61 -15.40 0.66 2.66
N LEU A 62 -15.34 -0.27 3.62
CA LEU A 62 -14.11 -0.68 4.27
C LEU A 62 -13.08 -1.19 3.24
N SER A 63 -13.53 -2.01 2.29
CA SER A 63 -12.65 -2.62 1.28
C SER A 63 -12.08 -1.58 0.30
N ILE A 64 -12.93 -0.66 -0.18
CA ILE A 64 -12.50 0.46 -1.02
C ILE A 64 -11.53 1.36 -0.27
N PHE A 65 -11.82 1.68 0.99
CA PHE A 65 -10.96 2.52 1.82
C PHE A 65 -9.58 1.88 2.03
N THR A 66 -9.55 0.56 2.24
CA THR A 66 -8.31 -0.22 2.36
C THR A 66 -7.46 -0.13 1.10
N LEU A 67 -8.11 -0.27 -0.06
CA LEU A 67 -7.45 -0.23 -1.35
C LEU A 67 -6.86 1.16 -1.63
N ILE A 68 -7.62 2.23 -1.37
CA ILE A 68 -7.21 3.60 -1.66
C ILE A 68 -5.91 3.96 -0.96
N TYR A 69 -5.79 3.73 0.36
CA TYR A 69 -4.56 4.11 1.05
C TYR A 69 -3.35 3.33 0.53
N LYS A 70 -3.49 2.04 0.20
CA LYS A 70 -2.39 1.22 -0.34
C LYS A 70 -1.93 1.77 -1.68
N ILE A 71 -2.86 2.09 -2.57
CA ILE A 71 -2.56 2.67 -3.88
C ILE A 71 -1.88 4.03 -3.72
N LEU A 72 -2.39 4.90 -2.84
CA LEU A 72 -1.78 6.21 -2.59
C LEU A 72 -0.34 6.09 -2.10
N ILE A 73 -0.01 5.11 -1.26
CA ILE A 73 1.37 4.88 -0.83
C ILE A 73 2.24 4.46 -2.01
N MET A 74 1.79 3.53 -2.84
CA MET A 74 2.56 3.09 -4.01
C MET A 74 2.81 4.23 -4.99
N ILE A 75 1.80 5.08 -5.20
CA ILE A 75 1.91 6.31 -6.00
C ILE A 75 2.88 7.29 -5.34
N GLY A 76 2.78 7.52 -4.03
CA GLY A 76 3.67 8.43 -3.31
C GLY A 76 5.13 8.00 -3.38
N ILE A 77 5.40 6.70 -3.25
CA ILE A 77 6.74 6.12 -3.42
C ILE A 77 7.25 6.33 -4.85
N TYR A 78 6.40 6.12 -5.86
CA TYR A 78 6.73 6.39 -7.26
C TYR A 78 7.05 7.89 -7.48
N PHE A 79 6.22 8.78 -6.95
CA PHE A 79 6.41 10.22 -7.06
C PHE A 79 7.75 10.64 -6.43
N ASN A 80 8.10 10.06 -5.28
CA ASN A 80 9.39 10.33 -4.66
C ASN A 80 10.56 9.89 -5.54
N LEU A 81 10.50 8.66 -6.06
CA LEU A 81 11.56 8.12 -6.93
C LEU A 81 11.85 9.01 -8.14
N HIS A 82 10.81 9.62 -8.70
CA HIS A 82 10.90 10.49 -9.87
C HIS A 82 11.00 11.99 -9.53
N HIS A 83 11.14 12.34 -8.24
CA HIS A 83 11.17 13.72 -7.76
C HIS A 83 9.98 14.57 -8.24
N LEU A 84 8.79 13.96 -8.31
CA LEU A 84 7.57 14.64 -8.71
C LEU A 84 7.02 15.52 -7.58
N PRO A 85 6.43 16.69 -7.91
CA PRO A 85 5.80 17.54 -6.92
C PRO A 85 4.59 16.83 -6.28
N GLY A 86 4.34 17.14 -5.01
CA GLY A 86 3.20 16.57 -4.27
C GLY A 86 3.45 15.21 -3.60
N THR A 87 4.66 14.65 -3.70
CA THR A 87 5.08 13.42 -3.01
C THR A 87 4.66 13.39 -1.53
N TYR A 88 5.08 14.39 -0.75
CA TYR A 88 4.80 14.46 0.69
C TYR A 88 3.31 14.59 1.00
N ILE A 89 2.56 15.30 0.15
CA ILE A 89 1.11 15.48 0.30
C ILE A 89 0.42 14.12 0.13
N ILE A 90 0.75 13.39 -0.94
CA ILE A 90 0.16 12.07 -1.24
C ILE A 90 0.46 11.08 -0.12
N LEU A 91 1.72 11.01 0.33
CA LEU A 91 2.14 10.11 1.40
C LEU A 91 1.48 10.46 2.74
N THR A 92 1.36 11.75 3.07
CA THR A 92 0.68 12.20 4.30
C THR A 92 -0.81 11.84 4.26
N ILE A 93 -1.50 12.08 3.15
CA ILE A 93 -2.91 11.69 2.98
C ILE A 93 -3.05 10.18 3.18
N ALA A 94 -2.14 9.39 2.61
CA ALA A 94 -2.22 7.94 2.74
C ALA A 94 -2.01 7.46 4.19
N LEU A 95 -1.08 8.05 4.93
CA LEU A 95 -0.87 7.75 6.36
C LEU A 95 -2.10 8.12 7.21
N VAL A 96 -2.67 9.31 6.97
CA VAL A 96 -3.91 9.74 7.63
C VAL A 96 -5.05 8.76 7.35
N MET A 97 -5.18 8.30 6.10
CA MET A 97 -6.17 7.28 5.76
C MET A 97 -5.94 5.95 6.49
N ILE A 98 -4.69 5.49 6.64
CA ILE A 98 -4.43 4.28 7.44
C ILE A 98 -4.87 4.45 8.90
N ILE A 99 -4.60 5.61 9.50
CA ILE A 99 -5.01 5.89 10.89
C ILE A 99 -6.54 5.88 11.01
N ILE A 100 -7.23 6.57 10.11
CA ILE A 100 -8.71 6.58 10.06
C ILE A 100 -9.25 5.15 9.91
N TYR A 101 -8.61 4.33 9.06
CA TYR A 101 -8.98 2.94 8.83
C TYR A 101 -8.84 2.08 10.09
N ILE A 102 -7.71 2.22 10.81
CA ILE A 102 -7.45 1.53 12.08
C ILE A 102 -8.53 1.91 13.10
N CYS A 103 -8.79 3.21 13.29
CA CYS A 103 -9.83 3.69 14.20
C CYS A 103 -11.21 3.13 13.84
N TYR A 104 -11.58 3.14 12.56
CA TYR A 104 -12.87 2.63 12.11
C TYR A 104 -13.04 1.12 12.37
N ILE A 105 -12.02 0.31 12.10
CA ILE A 105 -12.07 -1.13 12.39
C ILE A 105 -12.20 -1.39 13.89
N TYR A 106 -11.38 -0.70 14.69
CA TYR A 106 -11.33 -0.91 16.13
C TYR A 106 -12.66 -0.54 16.79
N ILE A 107 -13.23 0.62 16.42
CA ILE A 107 -14.47 1.14 17.02
C ILE A 107 -15.70 0.38 16.52
N LYS A 108 -15.85 0.22 15.19
CA LYS A 108 -17.11 -0.24 14.59
C LYS A 108 -17.18 -1.76 14.43
N HIS A 109 -16.08 -2.37 13.99
CA HIS A 109 -16.05 -3.80 13.66
C HIS A 109 -15.48 -4.66 14.80
N LYS A 110 -14.83 -4.04 15.80
CA LYS A 110 -14.17 -4.74 16.92
C LYS A 110 -13.30 -5.91 16.46
N ASN A 111 -12.69 -5.78 15.29
CA ASN A 111 -11.92 -6.85 14.66
C ASN A 111 -10.43 -6.56 14.84
N GLU A 112 -9.88 -7.08 15.94
CA GLU A 112 -8.50 -6.84 16.38
C GLU A 112 -7.48 -7.36 15.36
N ASP A 113 -7.73 -8.51 14.74
CA ASP A 113 -6.83 -9.08 13.73
C ASP A 113 -6.67 -8.15 12.51
N LEU A 114 -7.78 -7.57 12.04
CA LEU A 114 -7.76 -6.64 10.91
C LEU A 114 -7.07 -5.32 11.26
N ALA A 115 -7.32 -4.80 12.46
CA ALA A 115 -6.66 -3.60 12.97
C ALA A 115 -5.14 -3.84 13.10
N ASN A 116 -4.72 -4.99 13.61
CA ASN A 116 -3.32 -5.36 13.74
C ASN A 116 -2.61 -5.43 12.39
N ILE A 117 -3.24 -6.01 11.35
CA ILE A 117 -2.69 -6.01 9.99
C ILE A 117 -2.51 -4.58 9.47
N ALA A 118 -3.51 -3.72 9.65
CA ALA A 118 -3.44 -2.33 9.22
C ALA A 118 -2.34 -1.55 9.97
N TYR A 119 -2.17 -1.83 11.25
CA TYR A 119 -1.11 -1.24 12.07
C TYR A 119 0.29 -1.70 11.63
N ILE A 120 0.46 -2.96 11.25
CA ILE A 120 1.70 -3.46 10.64
C ILE A 120 1.98 -2.70 9.33
N TYR A 121 0.98 -2.52 8.47
CA TYR A 121 1.13 -1.72 7.25
C TYR A 121 1.50 -0.27 7.56
N PHE A 122 0.88 0.33 8.58
CA PHE A 122 1.23 1.68 9.03
C PHE A 122 2.71 1.79 9.40
N ILE A 123 3.23 0.87 10.22
CA ILE A 123 4.64 0.87 10.63
C ILE A 123 5.56 0.68 9.42
N ILE A 124 5.30 -0.32 8.57
CA ILE A 124 6.14 -0.63 7.41
C ILE A 124 6.20 0.56 6.46
N PHE A 125 5.07 1.17 6.14
CA PHE A 125 5.06 2.29 5.21
C PHE A 125 5.62 3.56 5.82
N SER A 126 5.38 3.81 7.11
CA SER A 126 5.98 4.95 7.81
C SER A 126 7.51 4.86 7.83
N SER A 127 8.07 3.67 8.09
CA SER A 127 9.53 3.47 8.08
C SER A 127 10.12 3.63 6.68
N ILE A 128 9.43 3.17 5.64
CA ILE A 128 9.81 3.41 4.24
C ILE A 128 9.80 4.90 3.93
N ILE A 129 8.76 5.64 4.32
CA ILE A 129 8.66 7.09 4.07
C ILE A 129 9.80 7.84 4.76
N ILE A 130 10.10 7.51 6.03
CA ILE A 130 11.21 8.12 6.78
C ILE A 130 12.55 7.79 6.11
N GLY A 131 12.76 6.53 5.69
CA GLY A 131 14.00 6.08 5.06
C GLY A 131 14.22 6.62 3.64
N ILE A 132 13.14 6.98 2.94
CA ILE A 132 13.18 7.61 1.63
C ILE A 132 13.59 9.09 1.69
N GLY A 133 13.59 9.68 2.88
CA GLY A 133 14.09 11.03 3.14
C GLY A 133 12.97 12.07 3.22
N PHE A 134 12.95 12.76 4.36
CA PHE A 134 12.82 14.21 4.39
C PHE A 134 14.13 14.86 3.94
#